data_AF-A0A968VXC7-F1
#
_entry.id   AF-A0A968VXC7-F1
#
_cell.length_a   1.000
_cell.length_b   1.000
_cell.length_c   1.000
_cell.angle_alpha   90.00
_cell.angle_beta   90.00
_cell.angle_gamma   90.00
#
_symmetry.space_group_name_H-M   'P 1'
#
loop_
_entity.id
_entity.type
_entity.pdbx_description
1 polymer ?
#
loop_
_entity_poly.entity_id
_entity_poly.type
_entity_poly.pdbx_seq_one_letter_code
_entity_poly.pdbx_strand_id
1 'polypeptide(L)'
;MQQRIFGFLHQLVKNNLCERALLIAHGGVLNVVIRAVLGIPFEEPRRFHIPNTGINIFTWEHDTFFVKTIGDISHLKHSLNLVS
;
A
#
# COMPACT_ATOMS: atom_id res chain seq x y z
N MET A 1 -10.28 12.27 6.10
CA MET A 1 -8.92 11.77 5.75
C MET A 1 -8.95 10.81 4.56
N GLN A 2 -9.80 9.78 4.56
CA GLN A 2 -9.94 8.82 3.46
C GLN A 2 -10.15 9.47 2.09
N GLN A 3 -11.12 10.39 1.96
CA GLN A 3 -11.39 11.12 0.72
C GLN A 3 -10.15 11.81 0.13
N ARG A 4 -9.27 12.37 0.98
CA ARG A 4 -8.03 13.01 0.52
C ARG A 4 -7.04 12.00 -0.07
N ILE A 5 -6.95 10.82 0.55
CA ILE A 5 -6.06 9.73 0.10
C ILE A 5 -6.57 9.19 -1.24
N PHE A 6 -7.86 8.89 -1.38
CA PHE A 6 -8.41 8.41 -2.64
C PHE A 6 -8.34 9.46 -3.76
N GLY A 7 -8.64 10.72 -3.45
CA GLY A 7 -8.47 11.80 -4.42
C GLY A 7 -7.05 11.87 -4.97
N PHE A 8 -6.04 11.77 -4.09
CA PHE A 8 -4.65 11.71 -4.50
C PHE A 8 -4.32 10.45 -5.33
N LEU A 9 -4.77 9.27 -4.91
CA LEU A 9 -4.53 8.02 -5.67
C LEU A 9 -5.15 8.05 -7.06
N HIS A 10 -6.38 8.57 -7.20
CA HIS A 10 -7.00 8.73 -8.51
C HIS A 10 -6.25 9.74 -9.39
N GLN A 11 -5.75 10.84 -8.81
CA GLN A 11 -4.89 11.77 -9.55
C GLN A 11 -3.58 11.09 -9.98
N LEU A 12 -2.97 10.30 -9.10
CA LEU A 12 -1.75 9.55 -9.41
C LEU A 12 -1.96 8.58 -10.57
N VAL A 13 -3.06 7.80 -10.54
CA VAL A 13 -3.42 6.89 -11.63
C VAL A 13 -3.64 7.65 -12.94
N LYS A 14 -4.41 8.75 -12.92
CA LYS A 14 -4.67 9.57 -14.11
C LYS A 14 -3.39 10.16 -14.72
N ASN A 15 -2.43 10.56 -13.88
CA ASN A 15 -1.20 11.21 -14.33
C ASN A 15 -0.12 10.22 -14.77
N ASN A 16 -0.25 8.92 -14.45
CA ASN A 16 0.75 7.89 -14.73
C ASN A 16 0.11 6.67 -15.43
N LEU A 17 -0.83 6.93 -16.35
CA LEU A 17 -1.48 5.86 -17.10
C LEU A 17 -0.41 5.02 -17.83
N CYS A 18 -0.47 3.70 -17.62
CA CYS A 18 0.47 2.71 -18.17
C CYS A 18 1.90 2.73 -17.59
N GLU A 19 2.15 3.46 -16.50
CA GLU A 19 3.45 3.53 -15.84
C GLU A 19 3.42 3.08 -14.37
N ARG A 20 4.62 2.85 -13.81
CA ARG A 20 4.79 2.49 -12.39
C ARG A 20 5.04 3.75 -11.57
N ALA A 21 4.14 4.04 -10.64
CA ALA A 21 4.34 5.11 -9.65
C ALA A 21 4.87 4.55 -8.32
N LEU A 22 5.83 5.26 -7.70
CA LEU A 22 6.29 4.99 -6.34
C LEU A 22 5.68 6.00 -5.37
N LEU A 23 5.10 5.50 -4.29
CA LEU A 23 4.59 6.32 -3.18
C LEU A 23 5.26 5.90 -1.88
N ILE A 24 5.81 6.88 -1.15
CA ILE A 24 6.30 6.72 0.21
C ILE A 24 5.25 7.30 1.15
N ALA A 25 4.73 6.49 2.07
CA ALA A 25 3.67 6.89 2.97
C ALA A 25 3.82 6.26 4.36
N HIS A 26 3.26 6.92 5.37
CA HIS A 26 3.19 6.38 6.72
C HIS A 26 2.14 5.27 6.85
N GLY A 27 2.27 4.45 7.90
CA GLY A 27 1.37 3.34 8.17
C GLY A 27 -0.11 3.71 8.29
N GLY A 28 -0.43 4.92 8.75
CA GLY A 28 -1.81 5.40 8.80
C GLY A 28 -2.47 5.53 7.42
N VAL A 29 -1.72 6.04 6.43
CA VAL A 29 -2.19 6.14 5.04
C VAL A 29 -2.32 4.74 4.42
N LEU A 30 -1.30 3.89 4.60
CA LEU A 30 -1.32 2.53 4.08
C LEU A 30 -2.47 1.70 4.67
N ASN A 31 -2.79 1.86 5.96
CA ASN A 31 -3.93 1.21 6.60
C ASN A 31 -5.26 1.61 5.95
N VAL A 32 -5.43 2.91 5.61
CA VAL A 32 -6.64 3.38 4.91
C VAL A 32 -6.75 2.77 3.51
N VAL A 33 -5.65 2.76 2.75
CA VAL A 33 -5.63 2.23 1.38
C VAL A 33 -5.93 0.74 1.38
N ILE A 34 -5.17 -0.06 2.16
CA ILE A 34 -5.33 -1.51 2.21
C ILE A 34 -6.76 -1.90 2.63
N ARG A 35 -7.33 -1.22 3.64
CA ARG A 35 -8.72 -1.48 4.06
C ARG A 35 -9.72 -1.25 2.95
N ALA A 36 -9.63 -0.12 2.25
CA ALA A 36 -10.59 0.17 1.18
C ALA A 36 -10.45 -0.79 0.00
N VAL A 37 -9.21 -1.11 -0.40
CA VAL A 37 -8.99 -2.05 -1.52
C VAL A 37 -9.48 -3.45 -1.17
N LEU A 38 -9.35 -3.88 0.08
CA LEU A 38 -9.83 -5.19 0.55
C LEU A 38 -11.29 -5.17 1.05
N GLY A 39 -11.99 -4.03 1.02
CA GLY A 39 -13.35 -3.91 1.54
C GLY A 39 -13.49 -4.12 3.06
N ILE A 40 -12.44 -3.86 3.84
CA ILE A 40 -12.44 -4.05 5.30
C ILE A 40 -13.01 -2.79 5.99
N PRO A 41 -14.08 -2.91 6.79
CA PRO A 41 -14.61 -1.80 7.59
C PRO A 41 -13.56 -1.21 8.54
N PHE A 42 -13.69 0.08 8.93
CA PHE A 42 -12.68 0.72 9.78
C PHE A 42 -12.78 0.31 11.25
N GLU A 43 -13.95 -0.15 11.64
CA GLU A 43 -14.32 -0.63 12.98
C GLU A 43 -13.71 -2.01 13.25
N GLU A 44 -13.41 -2.78 12.20
CA GLU A 44 -12.81 -4.10 12.32
C GLU A 44 -11.34 -4.01 12.76
N PRO A 45 -10.87 -4.90 13.66
CA PRO A 45 -9.47 -4.96 14.06
C PRO A 45 -8.56 -5.20 12.85
N ARG A 46 -7.38 -4.57 12.87
CA ARG A 46 -6.40 -4.71 11.78
C ARG A 46 -5.78 -6.12 11.82
N ARG A 47 -6.02 -6.91 10.78
CA ARG A 47 -5.47 -8.29 10.62
C ARG A 47 -4.30 -8.40 9.64
N PHE A 48 -3.76 -7.28 9.18
CA PHE A 48 -2.60 -7.23 8.28
C PHE A 48 -1.47 -6.40 8.90
N HIS A 49 -0.22 -6.71 8.56
CA HIS A 49 0.95 -6.04 9.10
C HIS A 49 1.47 -4.96 8.14
N ILE A 50 1.90 -3.80 8.68
CA ILE A 50 2.56 -2.73 7.93
C ILE A 50 3.93 -2.49 8.58
N PRO A 51 4.96 -3.25 8.21
CA PRO A 51 6.30 -3.03 8.74
C PRO A 51 6.90 -1.74 8.18
N ASN A 52 7.82 -1.14 8.92
CA ASN A 52 8.67 -0.07 8.39
C ASN A 52 9.42 -0.60 7.15
N THR A 53 9.58 0.26 6.15
CA THR A 53 10.18 -0.07 4.85
C THR A 53 9.51 -1.24 4.12
N GLY A 54 8.29 -1.65 4.53
CA GLY A 54 7.54 -2.69 3.86
C GLY A 54 7.03 -2.26 2.48
N ILE A 55 7.26 -3.10 1.47
CA ILE A 55 6.78 -2.87 0.11
C ILE A 55 5.33 -3.34 -0.01
N ASN A 56 4.47 -2.46 -0.51
CA ASN A 56 3.07 -2.76 -0.83
C ASN A 56 2.85 -2.48 -2.32
N ILE A 57 2.27 -3.44 -3.05
CA ILE A 57 2.06 -3.33 -4.49
C ILE A 57 0.57 -3.42 -4.76
N PHE A 58 0.06 -2.41 -5.45
CA PHE A 58 -1.32 -2.34 -5.91
C PHE A 58 -1.31 -2.25 -7.44
N THR A 59 -2.29 -2.87 -8.09
CA THR A 59 -2.58 -2.68 -9.51
C THR A 59 -3.89 -1.91 -9.68
N TRP A 60 -4.01 -1.18 -10.77
CA TRP A 60 -5.25 -0.48 -11.15
C TRP A 60 -5.73 -1.05 -12.48
N GLU A 61 -6.88 -1.71 -12.46
CA GLU A 61 -7.47 -2.38 -13.61
C GLU A 61 -9.00 -2.20 -13.57
N HIS A 62 -9.61 -1.89 -14.72
CA HIS A 62 -11.07 -1.72 -14.84
C HIS A 62 -11.68 -0.81 -13.73
N ASP A 63 -11.07 0.36 -13.55
CA ASP A 63 -11.45 1.34 -12.54
C ASP A 63 -11.42 0.85 -11.07
N THR A 64 -10.66 -0.20 -10.80
CA THR A 64 -10.57 -0.84 -9.48
C THR A 64 -9.13 -1.08 -9.07
N PHE A 65 -8.82 -0.86 -7.79
CA PHE A 65 -7.54 -1.26 -7.22
C PHE A 65 -7.56 -2.73 -6.82
N PHE A 66 -6.45 -3.42 -7.04
CA PHE A 66 -6.20 -4.77 -6.54
C PHE A 66 -4.92 -4.80 -5.71
N VAL A 67 -4.90 -5.60 -4.65
CA VAL A 67 -3.69 -5.82 -3.84
C VAL A 67 -2.91 -6.99 -4.41
N LYS A 68 -1.64 -6.75 -4.76
CA LYS A 68 -0.71 -7.81 -5.16
C LYS A 68 0.22 -8.22 -4.01
N THR A 69 0.62 -7.27 -3.18
CA THR A 69 1.57 -7.51 -2.09
C THR A 69 1.28 -6.57 -0.93
N ILE A 70 1.37 -7.09 0.31
CA ILE A 70 1.28 -6.31 1.54
C ILE A 70 2.53 -6.56 2.38
N GLY A 71 3.22 -5.49 2.78
CA GLY A 71 4.24 -5.52 3.81
C GLY A 71 5.47 -6.39 3.51
N ASP A 72 5.88 -6.52 2.24
CA ASP A 72 7.05 -7.32 1.89
C ASP A 72 8.35 -6.65 2.36
N ILE A 73 9.11 -7.37 3.18
CA ILE A 73 10.41 -6.98 3.74
C ILE A 73 11.53 -7.92 3.30
N SER A 74 11.30 -8.72 2.26
CA SER A 74 12.28 -9.71 1.80
C SER A 74 13.61 -9.07 1.38
N HIS A 75 13.59 -7.82 0.91
CA HIS A 75 14.79 -7.04 0.61
C HIS A 75 15.64 -6.74 1.85
N LEU A 76 15.04 -6.66 3.04
CA LEU A 76 15.77 -6.43 4.30
C LEU A 76 16.45 -7.69 4.83
N LYS A 77 16.01 -8.89 4.40
CA LYS A 77 16.61 -10.16 4.85
C LYS A 77 18.08 -10.28 4.45
N HIS A 78 18.50 -9.56 3.41
CA HIS A 78 19.92 -9.49 3.04
C HIS A 78 20.76 -8.60 3.98
N SER A 79 20.12 -7.62 4.64
CA SER A 79 20.78 -6.64 5.52
C SER A 79 20.94 -7.13 6.97
N LEU A 80 20.27 -8.21 7.38
CA LEU A 80 20.24 -8.67 8.77
C LEU A 80 21.27 -9.78 9.08
N ASN A 81 22.10 -10.19 8.12
CA ASN A 81 23.19 -11.17 8.34
C ASN A 81 24.49 -10.55 8.89
N LEU A 82 24.47 -9.32 9.41
CA LEU A 82 25.66 -8.64 9.93
C LEU A 82 25.69 -8.52 11.47
N VAL A 83 24.80 -9.21 12.18
CA VAL A 83 24.88 -9.33 13.64
C VAL A 83 24.62 -10.78 14.03
N SER A 84 25.64 -11.61 13.84
CA SER A 84 25.78 -12.93 14.48
C SER A 84 27.01 -12.90 15.38
#